data_AF-A0A2V8TQB2-F1
#
_entry.id   AF-A0A2V8TQB2-F1
#
_cell.length_a   1.000
_cell.length_b   1.000
_cell.length_c   1.000
_cell.angle_alpha   90.00
_cell.angle_beta   90.00
_cell.angle_gamma   90.00
#
_symmetry.space_group_name_H-M   'P 1'
#
loop_
_entity.id
_entity.type
_entity.pdbx_description
1 polymer ?
#
loop_
_entity_poly.entity_id
_entity_poly.type
_entity_poly.pdbx_seq_one_letter_code
_entity_poly.pdbx_strand_id
1 'polypeptide(L)'
;MDEHATDGRRRIVLVLGLIVVGILATQTAVLIWFVTSYVQTVPKLGDTLDNYIDSQIDAGSEDPTLRGDEPLLRSRKVLLFQDVNSRTAKEISARLMYLNSLDPKKPIDLYISTQGGWTDNAFTIIDTIRTISAPVNTWAIGGCYSAGALILVTATGRRYATEDVILMIHANLDSPTGAHSYPSLALERYEGVWKNNSSLPSSWYPMTNDEEHYLSPKEALEYHVIDEIVPVERAGLTGGRGTAGGRTPQRRHSPAAARRER
;
A
#
# COMPACT_ATOMS: atom_id res chain seq x y z
N MET A 1 38.04 74.85 34.47
CA MET A 1 36.70 74.36 34.86
C MET A 1 36.41 73.11 34.03
N ASP A 2 36.14 72.01 34.73
CA ASP A 2 35.20 70.95 34.32
C ASP A 2 35.57 69.85 33.31
N GLU A 3 36.82 69.40 33.23
CA GLU A 3 37.16 68.18 32.46
C GLU A 3 36.81 66.89 33.23
N HIS A 4 37.05 66.86 34.56
CA HIS A 4 36.76 65.69 35.41
C HIS A 4 35.26 65.38 35.60
N ALA A 5 34.37 66.38 35.56
CA ALA A 5 32.92 66.14 35.70
C ALA A 5 32.30 65.53 34.43
N THR A 6 32.91 65.75 33.26
CA THR A 6 32.43 65.20 31.98
C THR A 6 32.79 63.71 31.80
N ASP A 7 33.92 63.26 32.34
CA ASP A 7 34.33 61.84 32.33
C ASP A 7 33.39 60.97 33.18
N GLY A 8 33.01 61.44 34.38
CA GLY A 8 32.05 60.75 35.24
C GLY A 8 30.67 60.55 34.59
N ARG A 9 30.15 61.57 33.89
CA ARG A 9 28.88 61.47 33.16
C ARG A 9 28.97 60.51 31.96
N ARG A 10 30.09 60.51 31.22
CA ARG A 10 30.31 59.58 30.10
C ARG A 10 30.35 58.13 30.57
N ARG A 11 31.01 57.85 31.70
CA ARG A 11 31.04 56.51 32.31
C ARG A 11 29.65 56.03 32.74
N ILE A 12 28.84 56.90 33.34
CA ILE A 12 27.47 56.57 33.74
C ILE A 12 26.59 56.26 32.52
N VAL A 13 26.67 57.07 31.46
CA VAL A 13 25.91 56.83 30.23
C VAL A 13 26.32 55.53 29.55
N LEU A 14 27.61 55.19 29.52
CA LEU A 14 28.10 53.92 28.98
C LEU A 14 27.61 52.72 29.78
N VAL A 15 27.64 52.79 31.12
CA VAL A 15 27.14 51.72 32.00
C VAL A 15 25.64 51.51 31.82
N LEU A 16 24.85 52.59 31.78
CA LEU A 16 23.42 52.51 31.53
C LEU A 16 23.10 51.95 30.14
N GLY A 17 23.86 52.35 29.11
CA GLY A 17 23.75 51.79 27.76
C GLY A 17 23.99 50.28 27.73
N LEU A 18 25.04 49.80 28.41
CA LEU A 18 25.35 48.37 28.51
C LEU A 18 24.24 47.58 29.23
N ILE A 19 23.64 48.16 30.27
CA ILE A 19 22.52 47.54 30.99
C ILE A 19 21.29 47.40 30.06
N VAL A 20 20.94 48.46 29.33
CA VAL A 20 19.81 48.44 28.38
C VAL A 20 20.04 47.42 27.26
N VAL A 21 21.25 47.36 26.72
CA VAL A 21 21.63 46.34 25.71
C VAL A 21 21.51 44.93 26.28
N GLY A 22 21.95 44.72 27.54
CA GLY A 22 21.81 43.43 28.22
C GLY A 22 20.34 43.02 28.43
N ILE A 23 19.47 43.96 28.80
CA ILE A 23 18.03 43.70 28.95
C ILE A 23 17.39 43.36 27.60
N LEU A 24 17.71 44.10 26.55
CA LEU A 24 17.20 43.82 25.19
C LEU A 24 17.70 42.47 24.67
N ALA A 25 18.96 42.11 24.92
CA ALA A 25 19.53 40.82 24.55
C ALA A 25 18.83 39.66 25.28
N THR A 26 18.54 39.82 26.57
CA THR A 26 17.81 38.79 27.33
C THR A 26 16.35 38.67 26.89
N GLN A 27 15.66 39.78 26.63
CA GLN A 27 14.28 39.75 26.12
C GLN A 27 14.18 39.11 24.73
N THR A 28 15.12 39.42 23.83
CA THR A 28 15.17 38.79 22.51
C THR A 28 15.48 37.29 22.60
N ALA A 29 16.38 36.87 23.48
CA ALA A 29 16.66 35.45 23.71
C ALA A 29 15.43 34.68 24.23
N VAL A 30 14.67 35.26 25.17
CA VAL A 30 13.42 34.66 25.68
C VAL A 30 12.37 34.56 24.58
N LEU A 31 12.22 35.59 23.74
CA LEU A 31 11.30 35.57 22.62
C LEU A 31 11.67 34.49 21.59
N ILE A 32 12.97 34.39 21.25
CA ILE A 32 13.48 33.35 20.35
C ILE A 32 13.17 31.97 20.94
N TRP A 33 13.45 31.74 22.22
CA TRP A 33 13.16 30.47 22.89
C TRP A 33 11.66 30.12 22.84
N PHE A 34 10.78 31.09 23.07
CA PHE A 34 9.33 30.89 23.02
C PHE A 34 8.87 30.54 21.60
N VAL A 35 9.35 31.27 20.60
CA VAL A 35 9.04 31.03 19.18
C VAL A 35 9.56 29.66 18.73
N THR A 36 10.81 29.31 19.04
CA THR A 36 11.38 28.00 18.66
C THR A 36 10.65 26.84 19.34
N SER A 37 10.27 27.01 20.62
CA SER A 37 9.52 25.98 21.35
C SER A 37 8.12 25.77 20.76
N TYR A 38 7.44 26.87 20.41
CA TYR A 38 6.12 26.83 19.77
C TYR A 38 6.19 26.20 18.37
N VAL A 39 7.16 26.61 17.55
CA VAL A 39 7.39 26.05 16.21
C VAL A 39 7.71 24.55 16.26
N GLN A 40 8.35 24.05 17.31
CA GLN A 40 8.59 22.60 17.49
C GLN A 40 7.37 21.81 17.96
N THR A 41 6.37 22.46 18.55
CA THR A 41 5.12 21.81 19.00
C THR A 41 4.07 21.68 17.91
N VAL A 42 4.04 22.59 16.92
CA VAL A 42 3.04 22.57 15.84
C VAL A 42 3.16 21.32 14.94
N PRO A 43 4.36 20.89 14.49
CA PRO A 43 4.51 19.66 13.72
C PRO A 43 4.03 18.43 14.51
N LYS A 44 4.38 18.36 15.79
CA LYS A 44 3.96 17.27 16.68
C LYS A 44 2.44 17.20 16.86
N LEU A 45 1.75 18.34 16.84
CA LEU A 45 0.30 18.37 16.91
C LEU A 45 -0.35 17.83 15.63
N GLY A 46 0.23 18.14 14.47
CA GLY A 46 -0.16 17.53 13.19
C GLY A 46 -0.01 16.02 13.21
N ASP A 47 1.19 15.54 13.58
CA ASP A 47 1.47 14.11 13.70
C ASP A 47 0.53 13.41 14.69
N THR A 48 0.20 14.06 15.81
CA THR A 48 -0.72 13.50 16.82
C THR A 48 -2.16 13.44 16.31
N LEU A 49 -2.58 14.43 15.51
CA LEU A 49 -3.91 14.48 14.93
C LEU A 49 -4.07 13.44 13.83
N ASP A 50 -3.06 13.27 12.97
CA ASP A 50 -3.04 12.24 11.94
C ASP A 50 -3.06 10.84 12.59
N ASN A 51 -2.22 10.60 13.59
CA ASN A 51 -2.26 9.35 14.37
C ASN A 51 -3.60 9.14 15.08
N TYR A 52 -4.26 10.20 15.56
CA TYR A 52 -5.57 10.08 16.18
C TYR A 52 -6.66 9.76 15.17
N ILE A 53 -6.67 10.42 14.01
CA ILE A 53 -7.60 10.15 12.90
C ILE A 53 -7.41 8.70 12.41
N ASP A 54 -6.17 8.29 12.17
CA ASP A 54 -5.84 6.92 11.78
C ASP A 54 -6.27 5.94 12.87
N SER A 55 -6.05 6.25 14.16
CA SER A 55 -6.52 5.40 15.26
C SER A 55 -8.04 5.29 15.36
N GLN A 56 -8.81 6.32 14.95
CA GLN A 56 -10.28 6.27 14.97
C GLN A 56 -10.82 5.50 13.75
N ILE A 57 -10.19 5.66 12.58
CA ILE A 57 -10.43 4.84 11.39
C ILE A 57 -10.12 3.36 11.72
N ASP A 58 -8.96 3.10 12.30
CA ASP A 58 -8.50 1.78 12.76
C ASP A 58 -9.18 1.29 14.04
N ALA A 59 -9.95 2.11 14.76
CA ALA A 59 -10.82 1.66 15.86
C ALA A 59 -12.19 1.23 15.34
N GLY A 60 -12.51 1.49 14.07
CA GLY A 60 -13.74 1.05 13.44
C GLY A 60 -14.97 1.83 13.86
N SER A 61 -14.87 3.16 14.08
CA SER A 61 -16.07 4.01 14.13
C SER A 61 -16.58 4.29 12.71
N GLU A 62 -16.92 3.23 11.98
CA GLU A 62 -17.68 3.36 10.73
C GLU A 62 -19.15 3.49 11.12
N ASP A 63 -19.77 4.63 10.79
CA ASP A 63 -21.21 4.71 10.64
C ASP A 63 -21.67 3.51 9.78
N PRO A 64 -22.51 2.59 10.32
CA PRO A 64 -22.88 1.36 9.63
C PRO A 64 -23.65 1.61 8.32
N THR A 65 -24.13 2.84 8.06
CA THR A 65 -24.76 3.22 6.80
C THR A 65 -23.77 3.61 5.69
N LEU A 66 -22.49 3.77 6.04
CA LEU A 66 -21.40 4.21 5.16
C LEU A 66 -20.33 3.13 4.92
N ARG A 67 -20.64 1.85 5.13
CA ARG A 67 -19.75 0.75 4.70
C ARG A 67 -19.73 0.67 3.17
N GLY A 68 -18.90 1.53 2.55
CA GLY A 68 -18.78 1.65 1.09
C GLY A 68 -18.32 0.36 0.41
N ASP A 69 -17.77 -0.59 1.16
CA ASP A 69 -17.36 -1.91 0.69
C ASP A 69 -18.51 -2.94 0.67
N GLU A 70 -19.68 -2.67 1.26
CA GLU A 70 -20.82 -3.61 1.24
C GLU A 70 -21.24 -4.01 -0.19
N PRO A 71 -21.40 -3.08 -1.15
CA PRO A 71 -21.70 -3.43 -2.54
C PRO A 71 -20.60 -4.29 -3.17
N LEU A 72 -19.34 -4.05 -2.81
CA LEU A 72 -18.20 -4.82 -3.29
C LEU A 72 -18.23 -6.25 -2.73
N LEU A 73 -18.46 -6.39 -1.42
CA LEU A 73 -18.54 -7.67 -0.75
C LEU A 73 -19.73 -8.50 -1.27
N ARG A 74 -20.90 -7.89 -1.50
CA ARG A 74 -22.04 -8.55 -2.18
C ARG A 74 -21.69 -9.01 -3.59
N SER A 75 -20.80 -8.27 -4.27
CA SER A 75 -20.24 -8.63 -5.57
C SER A 75 -19.06 -9.60 -5.49
N ARG A 76 -18.74 -10.11 -4.29
CA ARG A 76 -17.62 -11.03 -3.96
C ARG A 76 -16.24 -10.45 -4.23
N LYS A 77 -16.10 -9.15 -4.00
CA LYS A 77 -14.84 -8.41 -4.10
C LYS A 77 -14.37 -8.04 -2.70
N VAL A 78 -13.13 -8.37 -2.39
CA VAL A 78 -12.47 -8.10 -1.11
C VAL A 78 -11.22 -7.26 -1.39
N LEU A 79 -10.99 -6.23 -0.58
CA LEU A 79 -9.88 -5.28 -0.76
C LEU A 79 -8.85 -5.45 0.36
N LEU A 80 -7.59 -5.66 0.00
CA LEU A 80 -6.40 -5.63 0.87
C LEU A 80 -5.54 -4.42 0.48
N PHE A 81 -5.92 -3.23 0.96
CA PHE A 81 -5.28 -1.95 0.61
C PHE A 81 -4.48 -1.32 1.76
N GLN A 82 -4.47 -1.97 2.93
CA GLN A 82 -3.71 -1.56 4.11
C GLN A 82 -2.49 -2.46 4.29
N ASP A 83 -1.63 -2.10 5.22
CA ASP A 83 -0.54 -2.97 5.65
C ASP A 83 -1.07 -4.30 6.20
N VAL A 84 -0.28 -5.35 5.96
CA VAL A 84 -0.58 -6.70 6.42
C VAL A 84 -0.22 -6.81 7.90
N ASN A 85 -1.23 -6.70 8.76
CA ASN A 85 -1.13 -6.85 10.21
C ASN A 85 -2.26 -7.75 10.73
N SER A 86 -2.33 -7.98 12.04
CA SER A 86 -3.30 -8.90 12.63
C SER A 86 -4.76 -8.44 12.48
N ARG A 87 -5.03 -7.14 12.43
CA ARG A 87 -6.37 -6.59 12.15
C ARG A 87 -6.76 -6.91 10.72
N THR A 88 -5.94 -6.50 9.76
CA THR A 88 -6.20 -6.71 8.33
C THR A 88 -6.31 -8.20 8.01
N ALA A 89 -5.43 -9.05 8.56
CA ALA A 89 -5.48 -10.50 8.38
C ALA A 89 -6.80 -11.09 8.89
N LYS A 90 -7.26 -10.68 10.08
CA LYS A 90 -8.56 -11.09 10.62
C LYS A 90 -9.70 -10.67 9.70
N GLU A 91 -9.71 -9.42 9.25
CA GLU A 91 -10.77 -8.87 8.42
C GLU A 91 -10.87 -9.55 7.06
N ILE A 92 -9.75 -9.69 6.34
CA ILE A 92 -9.70 -10.35 5.04
C ILE A 92 -10.13 -11.81 5.18
N SER A 93 -9.57 -12.52 6.16
CA SER A 93 -9.92 -13.93 6.39
C SER A 93 -11.39 -14.11 6.72
N ALA A 94 -11.97 -13.26 7.56
CA ALA A 94 -13.39 -13.28 7.89
C ALA A 94 -14.27 -13.04 6.64
N ARG A 95 -13.91 -12.05 5.80
CA ARG A 95 -14.62 -11.77 4.55
C ARG A 95 -14.54 -12.95 3.57
N LEU A 96 -13.38 -13.57 3.42
CA LEU A 96 -13.19 -14.76 2.58
C LEU A 96 -14.04 -15.94 3.05
N MET A 97 -13.99 -16.26 4.35
CA MET A 97 -14.79 -17.34 4.95
C MET A 97 -16.29 -17.07 4.85
N TYR A 98 -16.71 -15.81 5.05
CA TYR A 98 -18.10 -15.40 4.89
C TYR A 98 -18.60 -15.59 3.44
N LEU A 99 -17.85 -15.13 2.44
CA LEU A 99 -18.23 -15.32 1.05
C LEU A 99 -18.25 -16.80 0.65
N ASN A 100 -17.31 -17.60 1.17
CA ASN A 100 -17.30 -19.05 0.98
C ASN A 100 -18.55 -19.72 1.60
N SER A 101 -19.02 -19.27 2.77
CA SER A 101 -20.22 -19.85 3.39
C SER A 101 -21.51 -19.51 2.64
N LEU A 102 -21.55 -18.38 1.94
CA LEU A 102 -22.68 -18.01 1.08
C LEU A 102 -22.73 -18.84 -0.21
N ASP A 103 -21.60 -19.02 -0.88
CA ASP A 103 -21.48 -19.84 -2.07
C ASP A 103 -20.03 -20.35 -2.22
N PRO A 104 -19.76 -21.63 -1.93
CA PRO A 104 -18.42 -22.21 -1.99
C PRO A 104 -17.94 -22.53 -3.42
N LYS A 105 -18.79 -22.35 -4.45
CA LYS A 105 -18.43 -22.63 -5.85
C LYS A 105 -18.10 -21.36 -6.63
N LYS A 106 -18.67 -20.23 -6.21
CA LYS A 106 -18.51 -18.96 -6.91
C LYS A 106 -17.15 -18.31 -6.57
N PRO A 107 -16.37 -17.85 -7.56
CA PRO A 107 -15.11 -17.20 -7.31
C PRO A 107 -15.20 -15.95 -6.42
N ILE A 108 -14.11 -15.63 -5.75
CA ILE A 108 -13.92 -14.42 -4.96
C ILE A 108 -12.76 -13.65 -5.58
N ASP A 109 -12.92 -12.34 -5.82
CA ASP A 109 -11.84 -11.48 -6.29
C ASP A 109 -11.21 -10.74 -5.10
N LEU A 110 -9.96 -11.06 -4.78
CA LEU A 110 -9.15 -10.36 -3.79
C LEU A 110 -8.24 -9.34 -4.50
N TYR A 111 -8.54 -8.06 -4.33
CA TYR A 111 -7.72 -6.95 -4.83
C TYR A 111 -6.66 -6.56 -3.80
N ILE A 112 -5.42 -6.47 -4.24
CA ILE A 112 -4.25 -6.28 -3.39
C ILE A 112 -3.48 -5.05 -3.88
N SER A 113 -3.33 -4.08 -2.98
CA SER A 113 -2.53 -2.87 -3.17
C SER A 113 -1.93 -2.47 -1.83
N THR A 114 -0.76 -3.01 -1.50
CA THR A 114 -0.18 -2.89 -0.15
C THR A 114 1.34 -2.84 -0.21
N GLN A 115 1.94 -2.14 0.76
CA GLN A 115 3.40 -2.15 1.00
C GLN A 115 3.87 -3.47 1.63
N GLY A 116 2.95 -4.34 2.06
CA GLY A 116 3.24 -5.58 2.74
C GLY A 116 3.06 -5.45 4.25
N GLY A 117 3.88 -6.15 5.02
CA GLY A 117 3.78 -6.17 6.48
C GLY A 117 4.24 -7.49 7.08
N TRP A 118 3.60 -7.91 8.16
CA TRP A 118 3.98 -9.09 8.92
C TRP A 118 3.72 -10.39 8.16
N THR A 119 4.78 -11.16 7.92
CA THR A 119 4.73 -12.43 7.17
C THR A 119 3.76 -13.44 7.79
N ASP A 120 3.68 -13.59 9.12
CA ASP A 120 2.74 -14.51 9.76
C ASP A 120 1.27 -14.11 9.56
N ASN A 121 0.99 -12.80 9.54
CA ASN A 121 -0.34 -12.30 9.23
C ASN A 121 -0.68 -12.55 7.75
N ALA A 122 0.32 -12.51 6.85
CA ALA A 122 0.15 -12.93 5.46
C ALA A 122 -0.18 -14.42 5.36
N PHE A 123 0.53 -15.28 6.11
CA PHE A 123 0.23 -16.71 6.16
C PHE A 123 -1.16 -17.02 6.70
N THR A 124 -1.70 -16.22 7.62
CA THR A 124 -3.10 -16.35 8.07
C THR A 124 -4.08 -16.17 6.90
N ILE A 125 -3.83 -15.20 6.02
CA ILE A 125 -4.64 -14.98 4.81
C ILE A 125 -4.43 -16.12 3.81
N ILE A 126 -3.18 -16.53 3.56
CA ILE A 126 -2.81 -17.61 2.63
C ILE A 126 -3.47 -18.94 3.04
N ASP A 127 -3.40 -19.30 4.32
CA ASP A 127 -4.02 -20.52 4.83
C ASP A 127 -5.54 -20.45 4.73
N THR A 128 -6.13 -19.27 4.91
CA THR A 128 -7.57 -19.06 4.63
C THR A 128 -7.90 -19.28 3.16
N ILE A 129 -7.13 -18.70 2.23
CA ILE A 129 -7.30 -18.88 0.77
C ILE A 129 -7.24 -20.37 0.40
N ARG A 130 -6.30 -21.12 1.00
CA ARG A 130 -6.12 -22.56 0.75
C ARG A 130 -7.20 -23.45 1.39
N THR A 131 -7.80 -23.00 2.49
CA THR A 131 -8.76 -23.80 3.27
C THR A 131 -10.18 -23.69 2.71
N ILE A 132 -10.55 -22.55 2.13
CA ILE A 132 -11.90 -22.36 1.57
C ILE A 132 -12.06 -23.07 0.22
N SER A 133 -13.31 -23.48 -0.09
CA SER A 133 -13.62 -24.15 -1.36
C SER A 133 -13.78 -23.19 -2.52
N ALA A 134 -14.25 -21.96 -2.25
CA ALA A 134 -14.43 -20.95 -3.28
C ALA A 134 -13.07 -20.58 -3.90
N PRO A 135 -12.92 -20.64 -5.24
CA PRO A 135 -11.66 -20.26 -5.87
C PRO A 135 -11.42 -18.76 -5.66
N VAL A 136 -10.23 -18.42 -5.18
CA VAL A 136 -9.84 -17.03 -4.94
C VAL A 136 -8.97 -16.56 -6.10
N ASN A 137 -9.48 -15.59 -6.85
CA ASN A 137 -8.70 -14.81 -7.79
C ASN A 137 -7.96 -13.71 -7.03
N THR A 138 -6.71 -13.45 -7.38
CA THR A 138 -5.95 -12.34 -6.81
C THR A 138 -5.67 -11.29 -7.88
N TRP A 139 -5.75 -10.03 -7.50
CA TRP A 139 -5.60 -8.88 -8.41
C TRP A 139 -4.57 -7.92 -7.84
N ALA A 140 -3.39 -7.84 -8.43
CA ALA A 140 -2.39 -6.82 -8.10
C ALA A 140 -2.75 -5.51 -8.82
N ILE A 141 -2.96 -4.44 -8.06
CA ILE A 141 -3.23 -3.10 -8.59
C ILE A 141 -2.36 -2.07 -7.87
N GLY A 142 -1.93 -1.01 -8.57
CA GLY A 142 -1.06 0.02 -8.00
C GLY A 142 0.33 -0.52 -7.61
N GLY A 143 0.50 -0.93 -6.36
CA GLY A 143 1.72 -1.57 -5.86
C GLY A 143 1.41 -2.79 -5.00
N CYS A 144 2.08 -3.91 -5.27
CA CYS A 144 1.90 -5.16 -4.53
C CYS A 144 3.25 -5.69 -4.05
N TYR A 145 3.61 -5.37 -2.82
CA TYR A 145 4.97 -5.54 -2.30
C TYR A 145 5.04 -6.54 -1.16
N SER A 146 6.18 -7.22 -1.03
CA SER A 146 6.54 -8.06 0.12
C SER A 146 5.45 -9.10 0.45
N ALA A 147 4.89 -9.07 1.66
CA ALA A 147 3.77 -9.90 2.09
C ALA A 147 2.55 -9.86 1.15
N GLY A 148 2.30 -8.72 0.48
CA GLY A 148 1.24 -8.61 -0.52
C GLY A 148 1.50 -9.49 -1.75
N ALA A 149 2.75 -9.47 -2.26
CA ALA A 149 3.16 -10.32 -3.38
C ALA A 149 3.13 -11.81 -3.00
N LEU A 150 3.48 -12.14 -1.74
CA LEU A 150 3.36 -13.50 -1.21
C LEU A 150 1.90 -13.98 -1.17
N ILE A 151 0.94 -13.12 -0.82
CA ILE A 151 -0.49 -13.46 -0.86
C ILE A 151 -0.95 -13.62 -2.31
N LEU A 152 -0.60 -12.67 -3.19
CA LEU A 152 -0.97 -12.64 -4.60
C LEU A 152 -0.68 -13.99 -5.29
N VAL A 153 0.52 -14.53 -5.09
CA VAL A 153 0.98 -15.74 -5.79
C VAL A 153 0.22 -17.00 -5.36
N THR A 154 -0.49 -16.98 -4.21
CA THR A 154 -1.16 -18.14 -3.62
C THR A 154 -2.63 -18.33 -4.05
N ALA A 155 -3.08 -17.60 -5.08
CA ALA A 155 -4.43 -17.74 -5.61
C ALA A 155 -4.79 -19.20 -5.90
N THR A 156 -6.03 -19.59 -5.57
CA THR A 156 -6.60 -20.89 -5.95
C THR A 156 -7.45 -20.80 -7.22
N GLY A 157 -7.72 -19.58 -7.70
CA GLY A 157 -8.32 -19.28 -9.00
C GLY A 157 -7.27 -18.80 -10.00
N ARG A 158 -7.35 -17.53 -10.42
CA ARG A 158 -6.40 -16.88 -11.32
C ARG A 158 -5.75 -15.64 -10.71
N ARG A 159 -4.54 -15.33 -11.17
CA ARG A 159 -3.72 -14.20 -10.72
C ARG A 159 -3.65 -13.13 -11.80
N TYR A 160 -4.13 -11.95 -11.49
CA TYR A 160 -4.20 -10.82 -12.41
C TYR A 160 -3.32 -9.67 -11.92
N ALA A 161 -2.84 -8.87 -12.86
CA ALA A 161 -2.16 -7.61 -12.60
C ALA A 161 -2.65 -6.52 -13.55
N THR A 162 -2.76 -5.27 -13.09
CA THR A 162 -2.95 -4.13 -14.00
C THR A 162 -1.68 -3.80 -14.78
N GLU A 163 -1.80 -3.17 -15.94
CA GLU A 163 -0.66 -2.90 -16.85
C GLU A 163 0.48 -2.04 -16.28
N ASP A 164 0.20 -1.22 -15.26
CA ASP A 164 1.18 -0.34 -14.59
C ASP A 164 1.51 -0.78 -13.15
N VAL A 165 1.12 -1.99 -12.73
CA VAL A 165 1.43 -2.42 -11.35
C VAL A 165 2.93 -2.67 -11.18
N ILE A 166 3.46 -2.32 -10.01
CA ILE A 166 4.79 -2.74 -9.61
C ILE A 166 4.65 -3.84 -8.56
N LEU A 167 5.38 -4.94 -8.74
CA LEU A 167 5.52 -5.96 -7.72
C LEU A 167 6.93 -5.89 -7.11
N MET A 168 7.04 -6.20 -5.83
CA MET A 168 8.32 -6.28 -5.14
C MET A 168 8.34 -7.53 -4.28
N ILE A 169 9.40 -8.33 -4.43
CA ILE A 169 9.63 -9.57 -3.70
C ILE A 169 10.93 -9.42 -2.91
N HIS A 170 10.86 -9.65 -1.61
CA HIS A 170 12.03 -9.79 -0.73
C HIS A 170 11.66 -10.68 0.45
N ALA A 171 12.64 -11.40 1.00
CA ALA A 171 12.47 -12.01 2.30
C ALA A 171 12.63 -10.91 3.37
N ASN A 172 11.68 -10.78 4.30
CA ASN A 172 11.87 -9.95 5.48
C ASN A 172 11.63 -10.82 6.71
N LEU A 173 12.54 -11.77 6.92
CA LEU A 173 12.45 -12.77 7.97
C LEU A 173 13.55 -12.50 8.97
N ASP A 174 13.32 -12.65 10.27
CA ASP A 174 14.41 -12.55 11.24
C ASP A 174 15.58 -13.47 10.83
N SER A 175 16.83 -12.97 10.90
CA SER A 175 17.99 -13.70 10.36
C SER A 175 18.07 -15.15 10.90
N PRO A 176 18.27 -16.16 10.04
CA PRO A 176 18.44 -17.54 10.49
C PRO A 176 19.70 -17.69 11.34
N THR A 177 19.57 -18.08 12.62
CA THR A 177 20.70 -18.44 13.48
C THR A 177 20.65 -19.92 13.85
N GLY A 178 21.49 -20.76 13.24
CA GLY A 178 21.64 -22.18 13.57
C GLY A 178 20.75 -23.15 12.77
N ALA A 179 21.13 -24.43 12.74
CA ALA A 179 20.57 -25.47 11.86
C ALA A 179 19.12 -25.88 12.15
N HIS A 180 18.61 -25.59 13.34
CA HIS A 180 17.24 -25.90 13.77
C HIS A 180 16.64 -24.72 14.51
N SER A 181 16.55 -23.58 13.83
CA SER A 181 15.99 -22.36 14.39
C SER A 181 14.63 -22.05 13.76
N TYR A 182 13.71 -21.47 14.51
CA TYR A 182 12.46 -20.96 13.96
C TYR A 182 12.65 -20.12 12.68
N PRO A 183 13.65 -19.23 12.57
CA PRO A 183 13.89 -18.51 11.33
C PRO A 183 14.31 -19.39 10.13
N SER A 184 14.95 -20.56 10.32
CA SER A 184 15.19 -21.48 9.18
C SER A 184 13.89 -22.12 8.67
N LEU A 185 12.96 -22.47 9.57
CA LEU A 185 11.63 -22.94 9.19
C LEU A 185 10.79 -21.83 8.52
N ALA A 186 10.93 -20.60 8.98
CA ALA A 186 10.25 -19.45 8.39
C ALA A 186 10.72 -19.22 6.94
N LEU A 187 12.03 -19.31 6.67
CA LEU A 187 12.59 -19.19 5.33
C LEU A 187 12.14 -20.35 4.43
N GLU A 188 12.21 -21.59 4.90
CA GLU A 188 11.74 -22.75 4.14
C GLU A 188 10.26 -22.62 3.76
N ARG A 189 9.41 -22.20 4.72
CA ARG A 189 7.98 -21.96 4.48
C ARG A 189 7.75 -20.84 3.46
N TYR A 190 8.50 -19.74 3.55
CA TYR A 190 8.41 -18.60 2.64
C TYR A 190 8.84 -18.98 1.21
N GLU A 191 10.02 -19.57 1.05
CA GLU A 191 10.51 -20.04 -0.26
C GLU A 191 9.63 -21.13 -0.85
N GLY A 192 9.06 -21.99 -0.01
CA GLY A 192 8.13 -23.03 -0.43
C GLY A 192 6.90 -22.45 -1.14
N VAL A 193 6.42 -21.28 -0.73
CA VAL A 193 5.33 -20.59 -1.46
C VAL A 193 5.80 -20.21 -2.86
N TRP A 194 6.94 -19.55 -2.99
CA TRP A 194 7.44 -19.12 -4.30
C TRP A 194 7.76 -20.28 -5.23
N LYS A 195 8.48 -21.30 -4.74
CA LYS A 195 8.83 -22.50 -5.51
C LYS A 195 7.61 -23.27 -6.02
N ASN A 196 6.51 -23.28 -5.26
CA ASN A 196 5.30 -24.02 -5.63
C ASN A 196 4.36 -23.23 -6.55
N ASN A 197 4.45 -21.90 -6.57
CA ASN A 197 3.47 -21.06 -7.25
C ASN A 197 4.07 -20.16 -8.33
N SER A 198 5.38 -20.19 -8.56
CA SER A 198 6.05 -19.34 -9.55
C SER A 198 7.29 -20.02 -10.15
N SER A 199 7.91 -19.35 -11.10
CA SER A 199 9.16 -19.75 -11.75
C SER A 199 10.21 -18.65 -11.61
N LEU A 200 10.36 -18.12 -10.40
CA LEU A 200 11.40 -17.14 -10.10
C LEU A 200 12.80 -17.70 -10.43
N PRO A 201 13.76 -16.85 -10.84
CA PRO A 201 15.12 -17.27 -11.11
C PRO A 201 15.74 -18.07 -9.97
N SER A 202 16.40 -19.18 -10.28
CA SER A 202 17.06 -20.01 -9.26
C SER A 202 18.14 -19.24 -8.49
N SER A 203 18.72 -18.20 -9.10
CA SER A 203 19.72 -17.33 -8.48
C SER A 203 19.17 -16.45 -7.34
N TRP A 204 17.85 -16.33 -7.20
CA TRP A 204 17.22 -15.60 -6.08
C TRP A 204 17.12 -16.47 -4.81
N TYR A 205 17.52 -17.75 -4.88
CA TYR A 205 17.50 -18.66 -3.77
C TYR A 205 18.92 -19.02 -3.30
N PRO A 206 19.17 -19.14 -1.97
CA PRO A 206 18.23 -18.84 -0.90
C PRO A 206 17.94 -17.34 -0.81
N MET A 207 16.68 -16.98 -0.54
CA MET A 207 16.29 -15.57 -0.44
C MET A 207 16.90 -14.96 0.82
N THR A 208 17.44 -13.75 0.70
CA THR A 208 18.08 -13.01 1.81
C THR A 208 17.34 -11.71 2.11
N ASN A 209 17.53 -11.16 3.31
CA ASN A 209 16.80 -9.96 3.73
C ASN A 209 17.23 -8.67 3.03
N ASP A 210 18.43 -8.66 2.46
CA ASP A 210 19.06 -7.46 1.91
C ASP A 210 18.77 -7.29 0.40
N GLU A 211 18.08 -8.26 -0.22
CA GLU A 211 17.80 -8.29 -1.65
C GLU A 211 16.32 -8.01 -1.94
N GLU A 212 16.08 -6.93 -2.68
CA GLU A 212 14.76 -6.56 -3.18
C GLU A 212 14.70 -6.78 -4.69
N HIS A 213 13.67 -7.49 -5.13
CA HIS A 213 13.42 -7.73 -6.54
C HIS A 213 12.12 -7.07 -6.99
N TYR A 214 12.26 -6.02 -7.79
CA TYR A 214 11.13 -5.35 -8.42
C TYR A 214 10.82 -5.98 -9.77
N LEU A 215 9.54 -6.21 -10.02
CA LEU A 215 9.04 -6.80 -11.25
C LEU A 215 8.03 -5.86 -11.91
N SER A 216 8.23 -5.64 -13.22
CA SER A 216 7.17 -5.16 -14.09
C SER A 216 6.08 -6.23 -14.28
N PRO A 217 4.88 -5.88 -14.76
CA PRO A 217 3.83 -6.87 -15.00
C PRO A 217 4.24 -7.91 -16.04
N LYS A 218 5.11 -7.55 -16.99
CA LYS A 218 5.64 -8.46 -18.01
C LYS A 218 6.57 -9.50 -17.40
N GLU A 219 7.50 -9.07 -16.53
CA GLU A 219 8.40 -10.00 -15.83
C GLU A 219 7.62 -10.86 -14.84
N ALA A 220 6.62 -10.31 -14.15
CA ALA A 220 5.74 -11.08 -13.27
C ALA A 220 4.97 -12.17 -14.04
N LEU A 221 4.55 -11.89 -15.28
CA LEU A 221 3.94 -12.89 -16.15
C LEU A 221 4.95 -13.95 -16.61
N GLU A 222 6.16 -13.53 -17.01
CA GLU A 222 7.25 -14.42 -17.43
C GLU A 222 7.66 -15.39 -16.31
N TYR A 223 7.81 -14.89 -15.08
CA TYR A 223 8.14 -15.71 -13.92
C TYR A 223 6.94 -16.41 -13.29
N HIS A 224 5.78 -16.42 -13.95
CA HIS A 224 4.56 -17.04 -13.46
C HIS A 224 4.18 -16.60 -12.03
N VAL A 225 4.44 -15.35 -11.66
CA VAL A 225 3.92 -14.72 -10.44
C VAL A 225 2.46 -14.33 -10.63
N ILE A 226 2.08 -14.00 -11.87
CA ILE A 226 0.71 -13.77 -12.32
C ILE A 226 0.40 -14.63 -13.56
N ASP A 227 -0.88 -14.73 -13.91
CA ASP A 227 -1.36 -15.48 -15.08
C ASP A 227 -1.80 -14.56 -16.23
N GLU A 228 -2.22 -13.32 -15.93
CA GLU A 228 -2.76 -12.40 -16.92
C GLU A 228 -2.53 -10.93 -16.55
N ILE A 229 -2.15 -10.12 -17.54
CA ILE A 229 -2.08 -8.66 -17.42
C ILE A 229 -3.37 -8.08 -17.98
N VAL A 230 -4.08 -7.31 -17.17
CA VAL A 230 -5.37 -6.70 -17.50
C VAL A 230 -5.16 -5.21 -17.82
N PRO A 231 -5.51 -4.74 -19.03
CA PRO A 231 -5.44 -3.33 -19.39
C PRO A 231 -6.34 -2.48 -18.50
N VAL A 232 -5.91 -1.27 -18.15
CA VAL A 232 -6.77 -0.32 -17.43
C VAL A 232 -7.65 0.36 -18.45
N GLU A 233 -8.80 -0.25 -18.74
CA GLU A 233 -9.82 0.44 -19.53
C GLU A 233 -10.28 1.69 -18.75
N ARG A 234 -10.23 2.86 -19.40
CA ARG A 234 -10.88 4.05 -18.88
C ARG A 234 -12.38 3.78 -18.84
N ALA A 235 -12.89 3.32 -17.69
CA ALA A 235 -14.30 3.44 -17.39
C ALA A 235 -14.62 4.93 -17.56
N GLY A 236 -15.33 5.27 -18.64
CA GLY A 236 -15.61 6.65 -18.97
C GLY A 236 -16.24 7.32 -17.76
N LEU A 237 -15.58 8.35 -17.23
CA LEU A 237 -16.15 9.32 -16.28
C LEU A 237 -17.23 10.18 -16.98
N THR A 238 -18.09 9.56 -17.78
CA THR A 238 -19.31 10.16 -18.32
C THR A 238 -20.47 9.55 -17.54
N GLY A 239 -20.62 10.00 -16.30
CA GLY A 239 -21.89 9.89 -15.61
C GLY A 239 -22.95 10.64 -16.39
N GLY A 240 -23.98 9.92 -16.86
CA GLY A 240 -25.31 10.49 -17.07
C GLY A 240 -25.67 10.93 -18.49
N ARG A 241 -26.06 9.97 -19.34
CA ARG A 241 -27.41 9.95 -19.94
C ARG A 241 -27.62 8.62 -20.64
N GLY A 242 -28.61 7.88 -20.15
CA GLY A 242 -29.11 6.73 -20.90
C GLY A 242 -29.59 7.17 -22.27
N THR A 243 -29.19 6.43 -23.30
CA THR A 243 -29.99 6.25 -24.50
C THR A 243 -29.75 4.86 -25.03
N ALA A 244 -30.85 4.14 -25.19
CA ALA A 244 -30.95 2.84 -25.82
C ALA A 244 -30.40 2.84 -27.26
N GLY A 245 -29.95 1.65 -27.68
CA GLY A 245 -30.00 1.22 -29.09
C GLY A 245 -28.72 1.43 -29.90
N GLY A 246 -28.13 0.32 -30.36
CA GLY A 246 -27.08 0.33 -31.37
C GLY A 246 -26.49 -1.05 -31.63
N ARG A 247 -27.29 -1.97 -32.18
CA ARG A 247 -27.07 -2.60 -33.51
C ARG A 247 -25.71 -3.28 -33.72
N THR A 248 -25.77 -4.60 -33.76
CA THR A 248 -24.81 -5.55 -34.33
C THR A 248 -24.33 -5.12 -35.73
N PRO A 249 -23.03 -5.18 -36.06
CA PRO A 249 -22.58 -4.87 -37.41
C PRO A 249 -22.90 -6.04 -38.35
N GLN A 250 -23.85 -5.80 -39.25
CA GLN A 250 -24.17 -6.67 -40.37
C GLN A 250 -22.99 -6.72 -41.35
N ARG A 251 -22.49 -7.93 -41.64
CA ARG A 251 -21.57 -8.23 -42.74
C ARG A 251 -22.13 -7.67 -44.05
N ARG A 252 -21.40 -6.77 -44.71
CA ARG A 252 -21.69 -6.39 -46.09
C ARG A 252 -21.02 -7.38 -47.05
N HIS A 253 -21.86 -8.09 -47.80
CA HIS A 253 -21.48 -8.83 -48.99
C HIS A 253 -20.93 -7.86 -50.06
N SER A 254 -19.78 -8.21 -50.66
CA SER A 254 -19.32 -7.58 -51.90
C SER A 254 -20.08 -8.16 -53.10
N PRO A 255 -20.59 -7.34 -54.04
CA PRO A 255 -21.10 -7.84 -55.30
C PRO A 255 -19.98 -7.99 -56.33
N ALA A 256 -20.06 -9.08 -57.08
CA ALA A 256 -19.22 -9.41 -58.23
C ALA A 256 -19.32 -8.34 -59.33
N ALA A 257 -18.19 -8.00 -59.95
CA ALA A 257 -18.12 -7.29 -61.22
C ALA A 257 -17.75 -8.27 -62.33
N ALA A 258 -18.70 -8.52 -63.23
CA ALA A 258 -18.51 -9.25 -64.47
C ALA A 258 -17.97 -8.29 -65.55
N ARG A 259 -16.80 -8.65 -66.10
CA ARG A 259 -16.47 -8.80 -67.54
C ARG A 259 -17.04 -7.80 -68.56
N ARG A 260 -16.15 -7.15 -69.34
CA ARG A 260 -16.15 -7.01 -70.82
C ARG A 260 -14.85 -6.27 -71.25
N GLU A 261 -13.95 -6.96 -71.97
CA GLU A 261 -13.71 -6.85 -73.42
C GLU A 261 -13.07 -5.54 -73.88
N ARG A 262 -11.75 -5.58 -74.12
CA ARG A 262 -11.09 -5.41 -75.43
C ARG A 262 -9.63 -5.84 -75.34
#